data_AF-M7CQ84-F1
#
_entry.id   AF-M7CQ84-F1
#
_cell.length_a   1.000
_cell.length_b   1.000
_cell.length_c   1.000
_cell.angle_alpha   90.00
_cell.angle_beta   90.00
_cell.angle_gamma   90.00
#
_symmetry.space_group_name_H-M   'P 1'
#
loop_
_entity.id
_entity.type
_entity.pdbx_description
1 polymer ?
#
loop_
_entity_poly.entity_id
_entity_poly.type
_entity_poly.pdbx_seq_one_letter_code
_entity_poly.pdbx_strand_id
1 'polypeptide(L)' 'MQKHEIEALRKKRLVDSVKIVRSPADASEWVVLFKEKDGKSFFLISDDDHVCSYLNLDAAVQELHALGFARAEVLF' A
#
# COMPACT_ATOMS: atom_id res chain seq x y z
N MET A 1 8.06 2.84 -1.22
CA MET A 1 7.90 4.31 -1.18
C MET A 1 7.30 4.68 0.15
N GLN A 2 7.80 5.76 0.75
CA GLN A 2 7.32 6.25 2.03
C GLN A 2 5.96 6.96 1.86
N LYS A 3 5.21 7.10 2.95
CA LYS A 3 3.84 7.66 2.96
C LYS A 3 3.74 9.01 2.23
N HIS A 4 4.69 9.91 2.46
CA HIS A 4 4.70 11.24 1.85
C HIS A 4 4.81 11.20 0.32
N GLU A 5 5.55 10.23 -0.24
CA GLU A 5 5.67 10.04 -1.68
C GLU A 5 4.37 9.51 -2.28
N ILE A 6 3.74 8.53 -1.60
CA ILE A 6 2.43 7.98 -1.98
C ILE A 6 1.38 9.08 -2.05
N GLU A 7 1.35 9.97 -1.05
CA GLU A 7 0.44 11.11 -1.04
C GLU A 7 0.68 12.05 -2.21
N ALA A 8 1.95 12.33 -2.55
CA ALA A 8 2.30 13.16 -3.69
C ALA A 8 1.84 12.53 -5.01
N LEU A 9 2.05 11.22 -5.20
CA LEU A 9 1.58 10.48 -6.37
C LEU A 9 0.05 10.46 -6.47
N ARG A 10 -0.64 10.26 -5.34
CA ARG A 10 -2.11 10.30 -5.27
C ARG A 10 -2.63 11.68 -5.66
N LYS A 11 -2.07 12.77 -5.10
CA LYS A 11 -2.46 14.16 -5.42
C LYS A 11 -2.26 14.47 -6.92
N LYS A 12 -1.21 13.93 -7.53
CA LYS A 12 -0.93 14.01 -8.98
C LYS A 12 -1.77 13.04 -9.83
N ARG A 13 -2.62 12.20 -9.22
CA ARG A 13 -3.41 11.15 -9.87
C ARG A 13 -2.53 10.17 -10.68
N LEU A 14 -1.36 9.82 -10.16
CA LEU A 14 -0.42 8.89 -10.79
C LEU A 14 -0.54 7.45 -10.29
N VAL A 15 -1.17 7.23 -9.14
CA VAL A 15 -1.53 5.89 -8.67
C VAL A 15 -2.70 5.36 -9.49
N ASP A 16 -2.48 4.23 -10.17
CA ASP A 16 -3.46 3.51 -10.99
C ASP A 16 -4.34 2.60 -10.14
N SER A 17 -3.71 1.77 -9.31
CA SER A 17 -4.40 0.81 -8.45
C SER A 17 -3.64 0.58 -7.14
N VAL A 18 -4.38 0.10 -6.14
CA VAL A 18 -3.85 -0.27 -4.83
C VAL A 18 -4.35 -1.66 -4.49
N LYS A 19 -3.45 -2.52 -4.02
CA LYS A 19 -3.74 -3.89 -3.65
C LYS A 19 -3.27 -4.18 -2.24
N ILE A 20 -3.99 -5.01 -1.52
CA ILE A 20 -3.60 -5.60 -0.24
C ILE A 20 -3.34 -7.08 -0.51
N VAL A 21 -2.15 -7.54 -0.18
CA VAL A 21 -1.68 -8.91 -0.45
C VAL A 21 -1.03 -9.50 0.79
N ARG A 22 -0.92 -10.83 0.86
CA ARG A 22 -0.14 -11.48 1.93
C ARG A 22 1.32 -11.07 1.85
N SER A 23 1.94 -10.83 3.01
CA SER A 23 3.36 -10.51 3.07
C SER A 23 4.18 -11.69 2.56
N PRO A 24 5.11 -11.49 1.61
CA PRO A 24 6.04 -12.54 1.21
C PRO A 24 6.99 -12.98 2.33
N ALA A 25 7.20 -12.12 3.34
CA ALA A 25 8.05 -12.43 4.49
C ALA A 25 7.29 -13.20 5.59
N ASP A 26 5.99 -12.95 5.74
CA ASP A 26 5.13 -13.62 6.71
C ASP A 26 3.70 -13.76 6.17
N ALA A 27 3.28 -14.98 5.82
CA ALA A 27 1.97 -15.23 5.25
C ALA A 27 0.79 -14.89 6.20
N SER A 28 1.04 -14.69 7.49
CA SER A 28 0.03 -14.23 8.45
C SER A 28 -0.25 -12.73 8.35
N GLU A 29 0.68 -11.96 7.79
CA GLU A 29 0.59 -10.51 7.67
C GLU A 29 0.13 -10.06 6.27
N TRP A 30 -0.26 -8.79 6.19
CA TRP A 30 -0.70 -8.12 4.98
C TRP A 30 0.22 -6.97 4.64
N VAL A 31 0.48 -6.74 3.35
CA VAL A 31 1.24 -5.60 2.84
C VAL A 31 0.46 -4.89 1.74
N VAL A 32 0.77 -3.61 1.56
CA VAL A 32 0.11 -2.77 0.55
C VAL A 32 1.02 -2.61 -0.66
N LEU A 33 0.49 -2.94 -1.83
CA LEU A 33 1.13 -2.77 -3.13
C LEU A 33 0.42 -1.68 -3.92
N PHE A 34 1.13 -0.62 -4.26
CA PHE A 34 0.66 0.41 -5.16
C PHE A 34 1.16 0.15 -6.57
N LYS A 35 0.36 0.50 -7.56
CA LYS A 35 0.75 0.49 -8.97
C LYS A 35 0.57 1.89 -9.55
N GLU A 36 1.61 2.40 -10.19
CA GLU A 36 1.57 3.63 -10.98
C GLU A 36 0.98 3.39 -12.37
N LYS A 37 0.51 4.48 -12.98
CA LYS A 37 0.02 4.48 -14.36
C LYS A 37 1.05 4.07 -15.41
N ASP A 38 2.35 4.22 -15.11
CA ASP A 38 3.45 3.76 -15.98
C ASP A 38 3.72 2.25 -15.84
N GLY A 39 3.00 1.55 -14.96
CA GLY A 39 3.11 0.12 -14.72
C GLY A 39 4.03 -0.28 -13.58
N LYS A 40 4.83 0.65 -13.00
CA LYS A 40 5.67 0.33 -11.85
C LYS A 40 4.83 0.05 -10.62
N SER A 41 5.26 -0.92 -9.82
CA SER A 41 4.61 -1.24 -8.55
C SER A 41 5.59 -1.14 -7.40
N PHE A 42 5.12 -0.70 -6.24
CA PHE A 42 5.93 -0.47 -5.05
C PHE A 42 5.14 -0.74 -3.78
N PHE A 43 5.85 -1.23 -2.76
CA PHE A 43 5.31 -1.40 -1.43
C PHE A 43 5.30 -0.08 -0.65
N LEU A 44 4.40 0.00 0.34
CA LEU A 44 4.49 1.01 1.37
C LEU A 44 5.69 0.73 2.27
N ILE A 45 6.51 1.75 2.51
CA ILE A 45 7.72 1.66 3.34
C ILE A 45 7.55 2.58 4.56
N SER A 46 7.98 2.13 5.73
CA SER A 46 8.03 2.90 6.97
C SER A 46 9.19 3.89 6.98
N ASP A 47 9.27 4.73 8.01
CA ASP A 47 10.39 5.67 8.15
C ASP A 47 11.73 4.96 8.43
N ASP A 48 11.69 3.72 8.93
CA ASP A 48 12.87 2.87 9.17
C ASP A 48 13.26 2.03 7.93
N ASP A 49 12.77 2.38 6.73
CA ASP A 49 13.04 1.67 5.47
C ASP A 49 12.58 0.20 5.41
N HIS A 50 11.63 -0.18 6.26
CA HIS A 50 10.99 -1.50 6.22
C HIS A 50 9.66 -1.49 5.47
N VAL A 51 9.29 -2.60 4.84
CA VAL A 51 7.95 -2.75 4.27
C VAL A 51 6.91 -2.71 5.40
N CYS A 52 5.94 -1.80 5.30
CA CYS A 52 4.83 -1.77 6.23
C CYS A 52 4.00 -3.05 6.08
N SER A 53 3.94 -3.84 7.14
CA SER A 53 3.07 -5.01 7.26
C SER A 53 2.03 -4.84 8.37
N TYR A 54 0.93 -5.58 8.24
CA TYR A 54 -0.24 -5.47 9.10
C TYR A 54 -0.73 -6.85 9.51
N LEU A 55 -0.99 -7.05 10.80
CA LEU A 55 -1.45 -8.35 11.34
C LEU A 55 -2.84 -8.77 10.82
N ASN A 56 -3.67 -7.80 10.43
CA ASN A 56 -5.01 -8.06 9.91
C ASN A 56 -5.36 -7.11 8.77
N LEU A 57 -6.34 -7.53 7.96
CA LEU A 57 -6.79 -6.80 6.78
C LEU A 57 -7.36 -5.43 7.15
N ASP A 58 -8.09 -5.33 8.27
CA ASP A 58 -8.70 -4.08 8.72
C ASP A 58 -7.65 -2.99 8.98
N ALA A 59 -6.52 -3.34 9.60
CA ALA A 59 -5.42 -2.41 9.83
C ALA A 59 -4.81 -1.89 8.50
N ALA A 60 -4.65 -2.75 7.50
CA ALA A 60 -4.19 -2.33 6.17
C ALA A 60 -5.20 -1.41 5.47
N VAL A 61 -6.51 -1.68 5.61
CA VAL A 61 -7.59 -0.82 5.09
C VAL A 61 -7.61 0.53 5.80
N GLN A 62 -7.43 0.56 7.11
CA GLN A 62 -7.37 1.80 7.89
C GLN A 62 -6.20 2.69 7.46
N GLU A 63 -5.03 2.11 7.21
CA GLU A 63 -3.89 2.84 6.67
C GLU A 63 -4.23 3.46 5.31
N LEU A 64 -4.79 2.68 4.39
CA LEU A 64 -5.17 3.17 3.07
C LEU A 64 -6.22 4.29 3.13
N HIS A 65 -7.17 4.19 4.06
CA HIS A 65 -8.14 5.24 4.31
C HIS A 65 -7.48 6.52 4.83
N ALA A 66 -6.51 6.41 5.74
CA ALA A 66 -5.73 7.57 6.23
C ALA A 66 -4.94 8.25 5.11
N LEU A 67 -4.37 7.47 4.17
CA LEU A 67 -3.72 7.96 2.95
C LEU A 67 -4.71 8.51 1.90
N GLY A 68 -6.02 8.30 2.13
CA GLY A 68 -7.15 8.79 1.35
C GLY A 68 -7.48 7.96 0.10
N PHE A 69 -7.08 6.70 0.06
CA PHE A 69 -7.55 5.77 -0.96
C PHE A 69 -8.95 5.29 -0.62
N ALA A 70 -9.88 5.42 -1.57
CA ALA A 70 -11.27 5.03 -1.39
C ALA A 70 -11.53 3.54 -1.73
N ARG A 71 -10.59 2.88 -2.39
CA ARG A 71 -10.71 1.50 -2.86
C ARG A 71 -9.36 0.81 -2.89
N ALA A 72 -9.36 -0.48 -2.61
CA ALA A 72 -8.22 -1.37 -2.78
C ALA A 72 -8.71 -2.76 -3.20
N GLU A 73 -7.91 -3.47 -3.98
CA GLU A 73 -8.15 -4.88 -4.29
C GLU A 73 -7.52 -5.75 -3.22
N VAL A 74 -8.25 -6.73 -2.70
CA VAL A 74 -7.68 -7.71 -1.75
C VAL A 74 -7.40 -9.00 -2.51
N LEU A 75 -6.15 -9.46 -2.45
CA LEU A 75 -5.74 -10.74 -3.04
C LEU A 75 -5.45 -11.74 -1.92
N PHE A 76 -6.11 -12.89 -1.99
CA PHE A 76 -5.97 -13.99 -1.04
C PHE A 76 -4.96 -15.03 -1.53
#